data_AF-A0A0C2W4G9-F1
#
_entry.id   AF-A0A0C2W4G9-F1
#
_cell.length_a   1.000
_cell.length_b   1.000
_cell.length_c   1.000
_cell.angle_alpha   90.00
_cell.angle_beta   90.00
_cell.angle_gamma   90.00
#
_symmetry.space_group_name_H-M   'P 1'
#
loop_
_entity.id
_entity.type
_entity.pdbx_description
1 polymer ?
#
loop_
_entity_poly.entity_id
_entity_poly.type
_entity_poly.pdbx_seq_one_letter_code
_entity_poly.pdbx_strand_id
1 'polypeptide(L)'
;MLDLHLELMLAVLFVFFLLLFVLNTMLYKPLLDFMNDRDGSIANDLKSAKELTGNTDELNAQAANIIDDAKSQASAIREKMMQEAKAKASEKIASKQGELEKEYQNFLDRLNQEKEQLKNALLNDMPTIKSGLKTKLASL
;
A
#
# COMPACT_ATOMS: atom_id res chain seq x y z
N MET A 1 68.79 -72.13 -14.17
CA MET A 1 69.73 -71.10 -13.69
C MET A 1 68.92 -69.86 -13.37
N LEU A 2 68.60 -69.68 -12.10
CA LEU A 2 68.04 -68.44 -11.58
C LEU A 2 69.08 -67.99 -10.56
N ASP A 3 70.13 -67.32 -11.05
CA ASP A 3 71.09 -66.67 -10.15
C ASP A 3 70.36 -65.47 -9.54
N LEU A 4 69.82 -65.72 -8.36
CA LEU A 4 69.19 -64.73 -7.50
C LEU A 4 70.28 -63.83 -6.93
N HIS A 5 70.64 -62.80 -7.69
CA HIS A 5 71.51 -61.73 -7.21
C HIS A 5 70.71 -60.83 -6.25
N LEU A 6 70.77 -61.16 -4.96
CA LEU A 6 70.08 -60.45 -3.88
C LEU A 6 70.36 -58.93 -3.92
N GLU A 7 71.58 -58.55 -4.31
CA GLU A 7 72.02 -57.16 -4.50
C GLU A 7 71.21 -56.43 -5.59
N LEU A 8 70.98 -57.06 -6.75
CA LEU A 8 70.21 -56.46 -7.84
C LEU A 8 68.75 -56.26 -7.43
N MET A 9 68.19 -57.24 -6.70
CA MET A 9 66.81 -57.18 -6.21
C MET A 9 66.63 -56.04 -5.21
N LEU A 10 67.58 -55.83 -4.29
CA LEU A 10 67.58 -54.71 -3.36
C LEU A 10 67.73 -53.35 -4.06
N ALA A 11 68.58 -53.27 -5.09
CA ALA A 11 68.75 -52.05 -5.88
C ALA A 11 67.47 -51.67 -6.65
N VAL A 12 66.81 -52.65 -7.28
CA VAL A 12 65.52 -52.44 -7.96
C VAL A 12 64.43 -52.03 -6.98
N LEU A 13 64.38 -52.65 -5.79
CA LEU A 13 63.44 -52.29 -4.73
C LEU A 13 63.65 -50.84 -4.26
N PHE A 14 64.90 -50.41 -4.08
CA PHE A 14 65.23 -49.04 -3.71
C PHE A 14 64.79 -48.04 -4.78
N VAL A 15 65.10 -48.30 -6.05
CA VAL A 15 64.68 -47.46 -7.18
C VAL A 15 63.16 -47.39 -7.28
N PHE A 16 62.46 -48.51 -7.05
CA PHE A 16 61.01 -48.56 -7.03
C PHE A 16 60.41 -47.67 -5.92
N PHE A 17 60.92 -47.75 -4.69
CA PHE A 17 60.47 -46.88 -3.60
C PHE A 17 60.79 -45.41 -3.84
N LEU A 18 61.96 -45.10 -4.41
CA LEU A 18 62.33 -43.74 -4.80
C LEU A 18 61.35 -43.21 -5.85
N LEU A 19 61.03 -44.01 -6.87
CA LEU A 19 60.05 -43.65 -7.90
C LEU A 19 58.65 -43.44 -7.32
N LEU A 20 58.19 -44.31 -6.41
CA LEU A 20 56.92 -44.12 -5.71
C LEU A 20 56.90 -42.81 -4.91
N PHE A 21 57.99 -42.47 -4.24
CA PHE A 21 58.10 -41.23 -3.47
C PHE A 21 58.02 -39.99 -4.38
N VAL A 22 58.74 -40.00 -5.51
CA VAL A 22 58.69 -38.92 -6.51
C VAL A 22 57.29 -38.81 -7.10
N LEU A 23 56.67 -39.92 -7.50
CA LEU A 23 55.36 -39.93 -8.13
C LEU A 23 54.25 -39.51 -7.15
N ASN A 24 54.34 -39.89 -5.88
CA ASN A 24 53.44 -39.45 -4.82
C ASN A 24 53.43 -37.92 -4.70
N THR A 25 54.61 -37.31 -4.73
CA THR A 25 54.77 -35.87 -4.52
C THR A 25 54.47 -35.08 -5.79
N MET A 26 54.85 -35.59 -6.96
CA MET A 26 54.76 -34.88 -8.24
C MET A 26 53.41 -35.07 -8.94
N LEU A 27 52.74 -36.21 -8.76
CA LEU A 27 51.53 -36.55 -9.51
C LEU A 27 50.33 -36.81 -8.61
N TYR A 28 50.44 -37.73 -7.65
CA TYR A 28 49.25 -38.17 -6.90
C TYR A 28 48.69 -37.08 -5.99
N LYS A 29 49.54 -36.38 -5.23
CA LYS A 29 49.10 -35.23 -4.41
C LYS A 29 48.41 -34.14 -5.22
N PRO A 30 49.03 -33.52 -6.23
CA PRO A 30 48.39 -32.44 -6.98
C PRO A 30 47.12 -32.91 -7.72
N LEU A 31 47.06 -34.16 -8.17
CA LEU A 31 45.86 -34.70 -8.81
C LEU A 31 44.70 -34.87 -7.82
N LEU A 32 44.98 -35.39 -6.62
CA LEU A 32 43.98 -35.54 -5.57
C LEU A 32 43.52 -34.19 -5.05
N ASP A 33 44.43 -33.23 -4.87
CA ASP A 33 44.11 -31.87 -4.47
C ASP A 33 43.19 -31.21 -5.51
N PHE A 34 43.47 -31.35 -6.81
CA PHE A 34 42.60 -30.85 -7.86
C PHE A 34 41.19 -31.49 -7.85
N MET A 35 41.09 -32.79 -7.59
CA MET A 35 39.80 -33.47 -7.46
C MET A 35 39.02 -32.96 -6.24
N ASN A 36 39.68 -32.79 -5.11
CA ASN A 36 39.08 -32.24 -3.89
C ASN A 36 38.61 -30.79 -4.09
N ASP A 37 39.42 -29.96 -4.74
CA ASP A 37 39.06 -28.58 -5.08
C ASP A 37 37.83 -28.54 -5.98
N ARG A 38 37.78 -29.43 -6.98
CA ARG A 38 36.63 -29.53 -7.88
C ARG A 38 35.36 -29.97 -7.16
N ASP A 39 35.45 -31.00 -6.33
CA ASP A 39 34.32 -31.49 -5.54
C ASP A 39 33.85 -30.43 -4.54
N GLY A 40 34.78 -29.68 -3.93
CA GLY A 40 34.50 -28.54 -3.08
C GLY A 40 33.79 -27.40 -3.81
N SER A 41 34.26 -27.03 -5.00
CA SER A 41 33.62 -26.01 -5.84
C SER A 41 32.21 -26.42 -6.21
N ILE A 42 31.99 -27.66 -6.68
CA ILE A 42 30.67 -28.15 -7.07
C ILE A 42 29.71 -28.15 -5.87
N ALA A 43 30.17 -28.59 -4.69
CA ALA A 43 29.36 -28.57 -3.48
C ALA A 43 28.98 -27.15 -3.07
N ASN A 44 29.91 -26.20 -3.19
CA ASN A 44 29.66 -24.79 -2.87
C ASN A 44 28.70 -24.13 -3.88
N ASP A 45 28.86 -24.42 -5.17
CA ASP A 45 27.99 -23.90 -6.23
C ASP A 45 26.56 -24.42 -6.07
N LEU A 46 26.41 -25.71 -5.75
CA LEU A 46 25.11 -26.33 -5.50
C LEU A 46 24.44 -25.75 -4.25
N LYS A 47 25.21 -25.52 -3.17
CA LYS A 47 24.72 -24.87 -1.96
C LYS A 47 24.27 -23.44 -2.24
N SER A 48 25.10 -22.67 -2.93
CA SER A 48 24.80 -21.28 -3.30
C SER A 48 23.55 -21.20 -4.18
N ALA A 49 23.41 -22.08 -5.18
CA ALA A 49 22.21 -22.14 -6.01
C ALA A 49 20.95 -22.42 -5.19
N LYS A 50 21.00 -23.37 -4.24
CA LYS A 50 19.88 -23.66 -3.34
C LYS A 50 19.54 -22.47 -2.43
N GLU A 51 20.54 -21.80 -1.87
CA GLU A 51 20.34 -20.61 -1.03
C GLU A 51 19.75 -19.45 -1.83
N LEU A 52 20.21 -19.22 -3.06
CA LEU A 52 19.61 -18.22 -3.95
C LEU A 52 18.14 -18.53 -4.28
N THR A 53 17.81 -19.79 -4.58
CA THR A 53 16.41 -20.17 -4.84
C THR A 53 15.54 -19.98 -3.60
N GLY A 54 16.00 -20.45 -2.43
CA GLY A 54 15.28 -20.28 -1.17
C GLY A 54 15.05 -18.82 -0.80
N ASN A 55 16.08 -17.98 -0.92
CA ASN A 55 15.97 -16.54 -0.67
C ASN A 55 15.03 -15.86 -1.67
N THR A 56 14.98 -16.32 -2.92
CA THR A 56 14.08 -15.74 -3.94
C THR A 56 12.61 -16.04 -3.61
N ASP A 57 12.30 -17.27 -3.19
CA ASP A 57 10.94 -17.64 -2.78
C ASP A 57 10.51 -16.87 -1.53
N GLU A 58 11.42 -16.69 -0.57
CA GLU A 58 11.15 -15.92 0.65
C GLU A 58 10.93 -14.43 0.35
N LEU A 59 11.74 -13.83 -0.52
CA LEU A 59 11.57 -12.46 -0.98
C LEU A 59 10.27 -12.26 -1.75
N ASN A 60 9.88 -13.22 -2.60
CA ASN A 60 8.60 -13.19 -3.30
C ASN A 60 7.42 -13.27 -2.33
N ALA A 61 7.50 -14.13 -1.31
CA ALA A 61 6.47 -14.22 -0.27
C ALA A 61 6.35 -12.92 0.54
N GLN A 62 7.49 -12.30 0.90
CA GLN A 62 7.49 -11.00 1.57
C GLN A 62 6.89 -9.90 0.68
N ALA A 63 7.23 -9.85 -0.60
CA ALA A 63 6.67 -8.90 -1.55
C ALA A 63 5.14 -9.06 -1.69
N ALA A 64 4.66 -10.30 -1.79
CA ALA A 64 3.22 -10.60 -1.84
C ALA A 64 2.50 -10.11 -0.57
N ASN A 65 3.07 -10.37 0.60
CA ASN A 65 2.51 -9.90 1.88
C ASN A 65 2.46 -8.37 1.97
N ILE A 66 3.50 -7.67 1.50
CA ILE A 66 3.51 -6.20 1.47
C ILE A 66 2.43 -5.65 0.54
N ILE A 67 2.23 -6.28 -0.63
CA ILE A 67 1.20 -5.86 -1.59
C ILE A 67 -0.21 -6.06 -1.00
N ASP A 68 -0.44 -7.18 -0.34
CA ASP A 68 -1.74 -7.47 0.27
C ASP A 68 -2.04 -6.56 1.46
N ASP A 69 -1.05 -6.29 2.32
CA ASP A 69 -1.19 -5.34 3.41
C ASP A 69 -1.44 -3.91 2.87
N ALA A 70 -0.70 -3.47 1.86
CA ALA A 70 -0.93 -2.18 1.21
C ALA A 70 -2.34 -2.07 0.60
N LYS A 71 -2.85 -3.13 -0.03
CA LYS A 71 -4.24 -3.18 -0.54
C LYS A 71 -5.28 -3.11 0.58
N SER A 72 -5.04 -3.81 1.68
CA SER A 72 -5.92 -3.79 2.86
C SER A 72 -5.99 -2.38 3.46
N GLN A 73 -4.82 -1.76 3.67
CA GLN A 73 -4.73 -0.39 4.17
C GLN A 73 -5.39 0.62 3.23
N ALA A 74 -5.15 0.51 1.92
CA ALA A 74 -5.80 1.37 0.93
C ALA A 74 -7.33 1.24 0.95
N SER A 75 -7.84 0.02 1.06
CA SER A 75 -9.28 -0.25 1.18
C SER A 75 -9.85 0.38 2.45
N ALA A 76 -9.17 0.21 3.59
CA ALA A 76 -9.58 0.78 4.87
C ALA A 76 -9.57 2.32 4.85
N ILE A 77 -8.54 2.93 4.26
CA ILE A 77 -8.46 4.40 4.09
C ILE A 77 -9.60 4.88 3.21
N ARG A 78 -9.87 4.20 2.09
CA ARG A 78 -10.95 4.58 1.17
C ARG A 78 -12.31 4.52 1.87
N GLU A 79 -12.55 3.46 2.63
CA GLU A 79 -13.81 3.30 3.37
C GLU A 79 -13.96 4.37 4.45
N LYS A 80 -12.90 4.63 5.24
CA LYS A 80 -12.88 5.71 6.24
C LYS A 80 -13.16 7.08 5.60
N MET A 81 -12.48 7.40 4.50
CA MET A 81 -12.69 8.66 3.76
C MET A 81 -14.12 8.77 3.22
N MET A 82 -14.70 7.67 2.74
CA MET A 82 -16.07 7.65 2.24
C MET A 82 -17.09 7.86 3.38
N GLN A 83 -16.87 7.23 4.53
CA GLN A 83 -17.69 7.44 5.73
C GLN A 83 -17.60 8.88 6.23
N GLU A 84 -16.38 9.43 6.34
CA GLU A 84 -16.17 10.83 6.74
C GLU A 84 -16.81 11.82 5.76
N ALA A 85 -16.67 11.58 4.45
CA ALA A 85 -17.29 12.42 3.43
C ALA A 85 -18.83 12.36 3.53
N LYS A 86 -19.41 11.17 3.74
CA LYS A 86 -20.85 11.00 3.93
C LYS A 86 -21.33 11.68 5.22
N ALA A 87 -20.59 11.56 6.31
CA ALA A 87 -20.89 12.23 7.57
C ALA A 87 -20.87 13.76 7.41
N LYS A 88 -19.82 14.33 6.81
CA LYS A 88 -19.74 15.77 6.53
C LYS A 88 -20.83 16.26 5.58
N ALA A 89 -21.17 15.47 4.56
CA ALA A 89 -22.27 15.81 3.66
C ALA A 89 -23.61 15.85 4.41
N SER A 90 -23.89 14.84 5.25
CA SER A 90 -25.10 14.78 6.06
C SER A 90 -25.18 15.94 7.05
N GLU A 91 -24.07 16.26 7.72
CA GLU A 91 -23.98 17.39 8.64
C GLU A 91 -24.25 18.72 7.92
N LYS A 92 -23.63 18.92 6.75
CA LYS A 92 -23.83 20.14 5.95
C LYS A 92 -25.27 20.28 5.46
N ILE A 93 -25.90 19.18 5.05
CA ILE A 93 -27.32 19.16 4.66
C ILE A 93 -28.20 19.51 5.87
N ALA A 94 -27.98 18.87 7.02
CA ALA A 94 -28.76 19.14 8.23
C ALA A 94 -28.60 20.59 8.70
N SER A 95 -27.38 21.13 8.67
CA SER A 95 -27.11 22.54 9.00
C SER A 95 -27.84 23.48 8.04
N LYS A 96 -27.80 23.20 6.73
CA LYS A 96 -28.49 24.03 5.73
C LYS A 96 -30.01 23.94 5.86
N GLN A 97 -30.56 22.77 6.16
CA GLN A 97 -31.99 22.63 6.45
C GLN A 97 -32.40 23.42 7.69
N GLY A 98 -31.60 23.38 8.77
CA GLY A 98 -31.85 24.16 9.97
C GLY A 98 -31.75 25.68 9.76
N GLU A 99 -30.79 26.13 8.96
CA GLU A 99 -30.70 27.53 8.53
C GLU A 99 -31.92 27.95 7.70
N LEU A 100 -32.33 27.11 6.74
CA LEU A 100 -33.49 27.38 5.88
C LEU A 100 -34.78 27.46 6.69
N GLU A 101 -34.98 26.56 7.66
CA GLU A 101 -36.14 26.60 8.55
C GLU A 101 -36.16 27.89 9.38
N LYS A 102 -35.01 28.31 9.93
CA LYS A 102 -34.91 29.60 10.62
C LYS A 102 -35.22 30.78 9.72
N GLU A 103 -34.68 30.81 8.50
CA GLU A 103 -34.99 31.86 7.53
C GLU A 103 -36.47 31.87 7.16
N TYR A 104 -37.08 30.70 7.01
CA TYR A 104 -38.50 30.57 6.72
C TYR A 104 -39.38 31.08 7.86
N GLN A 105 -39.08 30.73 9.12
CA GLN A 105 -39.78 31.27 10.28
C GLN A 105 -39.64 32.80 10.37
N ASN A 106 -38.42 33.32 10.18
CA ASN A 106 -38.19 34.77 10.14
C ASN A 106 -38.97 35.45 9.00
N PHE A 107 -39.11 34.81 7.85
CA PHE A 107 -39.91 35.32 6.74
C PHE A 107 -41.40 35.36 7.09
N LEU A 108 -41.93 34.31 7.72
CA LEU A 108 -43.32 34.27 8.18
C LEU A 108 -43.61 35.37 9.21
N ASP A 109 -42.70 35.59 10.15
CA ASP A 109 -42.85 36.65 11.16
C ASP A 109 -42.87 38.04 10.52
N ARG A 110 -41.97 38.31 9.57
CA ARG A 110 -41.97 39.57 8.80
C ARG A 110 -43.24 39.73 7.98
N LEU A 111 -43.71 38.67 7.33
CA LEU A 111 -44.94 38.70 6.54
C LEU A 111 -46.15 39.05 7.42
N ASN A 112 -46.22 38.50 8.63
CA ASN A 112 -47.27 38.83 9.59
C ASN A 112 -47.18 40.30 10.05
N GLN A 113 -45.97 40.79 10.33
CA GLN A 113 -45.76 42.22 10.68
C GLN A 113 -46.16 43.14 9.53
N GLU A 114 -45.74 42.87 8.30
CA GLU A 114 -46.10 43.64 7.11
C GLU A 114 -47.62 43.63 6.88
N LYS A 115 -48.28 42.48 7.09
CA LYS A 115 -49.74 42.36 7.00
C LYS A 115 -50.45 43.22 8.05
N GLU A 116 -49.97 43.26 9.29
CA GLU A 116 -50.52 44.14 10.32
C GLU A 116 -50.28 45.61 10.00
N GLN A 117 -49.08 45.97 9.55
CA GLN A 117 -48.74 47.33 9.12
C GLN A 117 -49.64 47.78 7.96
N LEU A 118 -49.82 46.94 6.94
CA LEU A 118 -50.70 47.22 5.81
C LEU A 118 -52.16 47.38 6.24
N LYS A 119 -52.64 46.52 7.15
CA LYS A 119 -54.00 46.64 7.71
C LYS A 119 -54.18 47.97 8.45
N ASN A 120 -53.21 48.36 9.26
CA ASN A 120 -53.24 49.63 9.99
C ASN A 120 -53.15 50.84 9.05
N ALA A 121 -52.31 50.78 8.03
CA ALA A 121 -52.22 51.81 6.99
C ALA A 121 -53.55 51.96 6.23
N LEU A 122 -54.16 50.86 5.79
CA LEU A 122 -55.48 50.86 5.13
C LEU A 122 -56.58 51.44 6.04
N LEU A 123 -56.56 51.14 7.33
CA LEU A 123 -57.53 51.71 8.29
C LEU A 123 -57.32 53.23 8.47
N ASN A 124 -56.08 53.68 8.50
CA ASN A 124 -55.74 55.11 8.60
C ASN A 124 -56.06 55.89 7.32
N ASP A 125 -55.90 55.26 6.15
CA ASP A 125 -56.20 55.85 4.85
C ASP A 125 -57.69 55.73 4.46
N MET A 126 -58.46 54.92 5.20
CA MET A 126 -59.89 54.71 4.97
C MET A 126 -60.74 55.99 4.93
N PRO A 127 -60.51 57.02 5.77
CA PRO A 127 -61.19 58.31 5.68
C PRO A 127 -60.91 59.04 4.37
N THR A 128 -59.67 59.01 3.90
CA THR A 128 -59.19 59.64 2.65
C THR A 128 -59.76 58.92 1.43
N ILE A 129 -59.80 57.59 1.47
CA ILE A 129 -60.45 56.76 0.43
C ILE A 129 -61.95 57.06 0.40
N LYS A 130 -62.60 57.15 1.56
CA LYS A 130 -64.03 57.44 1.68
C LYS A 130 -64.37 58.85 1.21
N SER A 131 -63.53 59.86 1.47
CA SER A 131 -63.72 61.21 0.94
C SER A 131 -63.51 61.24 -0.57
N GLY A 132 -62.45 60.59 -1.09
CA GLY A 132 -62.19 60.51 -2.53
C GLY A 132 -63.31 59.81 -3.31
N LEU A 133 -63.86 58.72 -2.77
CA LEU A 133 -65.03 58.05 -3.33
C LEU A 133 -66.27 58.94 -3.29
N LYS A 134 -66.51 59.64 -2.18
CA LYS A 134 -67.65 60.57 -2.05
C LYS A 134 -67.55 61.73 -3.05
N THR A 135 -66.35 62.26 -3.29
CA THR A 135 -66.11 63.31 -4.28
C THR A 135 -66.33 62.80 -5.71
N LYS A 136 -65.85 61.59 -6.04
CA LYS A 136 -66.10 60.97 -7.36
C LYS A 136 -67.58 60.61 -7.60
N LEU A 137 -68.28 60.13 -6.57
CA LEU A 137 -69.71 59.84 -6.62
C LEU A 137 -70.56 61.11 -6.67
N ALA A 138 -70.11 62.20 -6.07
CA ALA A 138 -70.78 63.51 -6.17
C ALA A 138 -70.48 64.25 -7.48
N SER A 139 -69.46 63.82 -8.23
CA SER A 139 -69.13 64.33 -9.57
C SER A 139 -69.70 63.48 -10.71
N LEU A 140 -70.44 62.42 -10.38
CA LEU A 140 -71.28 61.61 -11.29
C LEU A 140 -72.72 62.09 -11.18
#